data_AF-A0A4Q3A666-F1
#
_entry.id   AF-A0A4Q3A666-F1
#
_cell.length_a   1.000
_cell.length_b   1.000
_cell.length_c   1.000
_cell.angle_alpha   90.00
_cell.angle_beta   90.00
_cell.angle_gamma   90.00
#
_symmetry.space_group_name_H-M   'P 1'
#
loop_
_entity.id
_entity.type
_entity.pdbx_description
1 polymer ?
#
loop_
_entity_poly.entity_id
_entity_poly.type
_entity_poly.pdbx_seq_one_letter_code
_entity_poly.pdbx_strand_id
1 'polypeptide(L)'
;MILEIVILAMVAGFLGLRLYSVLGRRAEHEEEQSIPTRFEPTQDAAGEERRPVVPTAGLKRRESIDANEAGVRAIAAIDPRFDVTGFIDGAKGAYQMVLEAFWEGDRDTLRELCDDDVYAGFAAAIDAREAAGETLENRLVRIEDAVIKSAALEGRVARIAVLFVADIAAVTRDAEGTVVAGSLNDAVESRD
;
A
#
# COMPACT_ATOMS: atom_id res chain seq x y z
N MET A 1 26.62 30.87 17.43
CA MET A 1 27.50 30.94 16.24
C MET A 1 28.06 29.57 15.83
N ILE A 2 28.91 28.89 16.60
CA ILE A 2 29.43 27.55 16.19
C ILE A 2 28.31 26.51 16.10
N LEU A 3 27.37 26.49 17.07
CA LEU A 3 26.24 25.56 17.08
C LEU A 3 25.29 25.78 15.88
N GLU A 4 25.02 27.04 15.52
CA GLU A 4 24.18 27.40 14.36
C GLU A 4 24.83 26.96 13.05
N ILE A 5 26.16 27.12 12.91
CA ILE A 5 26.90 26.64 11.75
C ILE A 5 26.83 25.11 11.64
N VAL A 6 26.92 24.40 12.77
CA VAL A 6 26.82 22.93 12.80
C VAL A 6 25.41 22.46 12.43
N ILE A 7 24.37 23.10 12.95
CA ILE A 7 22.97 22.78 12.62
C ILE A 7 22.69 23.05 11.14
N LEU A 8 23.09 24.20 10.62
CA LEU A 8 22.94 24.54 9.20
C LEU A 8 23.72 23.58 8.28
N ALA A 9 24.89 23.12 8.70
CA ALA A 9 25.68 22.14 7.95
C ALA A 9 25.01 20.76 7.89
N MET A 10 24.39 20.31 9.00
CA MET A 10 23.65 19.04 9.03
C MET A 10 22.39 19.10 8.16
N VAL A 11 21.64 20.20 8.23
CA VAL A 11 20.44 20.42 7.40
C VAL A 11 20.81 20.51 5.91
N ALA A 12 21.85 21.26 5.56
CA ALA A 12 22.34 21.36 4.18
C ALA A 12 22.84 20.01 3.64
N GLY A 13 23.54 19.23 4.46
CA GLY A 13 23.98 17.87 4.10
C GLY A 13 22.81 16.93 3.85
N PHE A 14 21.79 16.98 4.71
CA PHE A 14 20.58 16.19 4.56
C PHE A 14 19.78 16.56 3.30
N LEU A 15 19.59 17.87 3.04
CA LEU A 15 18.97 18.37 1.80
C LEU A 15 19.75 17.91 0.57
N GLY A 16 21.09 17.98 0.59
CA GLY A 16 21.94 17.51 -0.50
C GLY A 16 21.78 16.01 -0.78
N LEU A 17 21.79 15.18 0.27
CA LEU A 17 21.59 13.73 0.14
C LEU A 17 20.17 13.38 -0.34
N ARG A 18 19.14 14.07 0.18
CA ARG A 18 17.74 13.84 -0.19
C ARG A 18 17.48 14.25 -1.64
N LEU A 19 18.02 15.38 -2.10
CA LEU A 19 17.94 15.79 -3.50
C LEU A 19 18.68 14.81 -4.42
N TYR A 20 19.84 14.30 -4.01
CA TYR A 20 20.56 13.27 -4.76
C TYR A 20 19.75 11.97 -4.88
N SER A 21 19.06 11.55 -3.80
CA SER A 21 18.22 10.36 -3.80
C SER A 21 16.94 10.49 -4.65
N VAL A 22 16.41 11.71 -4.80
CA VAL A 22 15.21 11.98 -5.59
C VAL A 22 15.55 12.16 -7.07
N LEU A 23 16.68 12.77 -7.40
CA LEU A 23 17.16 12.91 -8.79
C LEU A 23 17.82 11.63 -9.33
N GLY A 24 18.34 10.77 -8.45
CA GLY A 24 18.95 9.48 -8.77
C GLY A 24 17.96 8.37 -9.16
N ARG A 25 16.65 8.59 -9.02
CA ARG A 25 15.62 7.74 -9.65
C ARG A 25 15.26 8.33 -11.00
N ARG A 26 16.20 8.30 -11.94
CA ARG A 26 15.85 8.40 -13.35
C ARG A 26 15.04 7.17 -13.72
N ALA A 27 13.90 7.45 -14.35
CA ALA A 27 13.11 6.50 -15.09
C ALA A 27 13.97 5.91 -16.21
N GLU A 28 14.53 4.74 -15.96
CA GLU A 28 14.99 3.82 -17.00
C GLU A 28 14.29 2.48 -16.79
N HIS A 29 12.97 2.53 -16.98
CA HIS A 29 12.12 1.37 -17.27
C HIS A 29 10.92 1.84 -18.13
N GLU A 30 11.18 2.66 -19.12
CA GLU A 30 10.31 2.77 -20.29
C GLU A 30 11.17 2.55 -21.54
N GLU A 31 10.69 1.64 -22.39
CA GLU A 31 11.20 1.25 -23.71
C GLU A 31 12.39 0.26 -23.78
N GLU A 32 12.08 -1.04 -23.65
CA GLU A 32 12.46 -1.99 -24.70
C GLU A 32 11.58 -3.24 -24.64
N GLN A 33 10.36 -3.15 -25.18
CA GLN A 33 9.72 -4.33 -25.76
C GLN A 33 9.67 -4.12 -27.27
N SER A 34 10.84 -4.35 -27.86
CA SER A 34 11.07 -4.46 -29.28
C SER A 34 9.96 -5.29 -29.92
N ILE A 35 9.17 -4.67 -30.78
CA ILE A 35 8.36 -5.35 -31.79
C ILE A 35 9.35 -6.02 -32.75
N PRO A 36 9.43 -7.37 -32.86
CA PRO A 36 10.12 -7.95 -33.98
C PRO A 36 9.12 -8.03 -35.13
N THR A 37 9.00 -6.92 -35.87
CA THR A 37 8.65 -7.01 -37.28
C THR A 37 9.84 -7.67 -37.96
N ARG A 38 9.79 -8.99 -38.12
CA ARG A 38 10.65 -9.69 -39.08
C ARG A 38 9.78 -10.41 -40.10
N PHE A 39 9.47 -9.68 -41.16
CA PHE A 39 9.34 -10.30 -42.47
C PHE A 39 10.76 -10.58 -42.98
N GLU A 40 11.09 -11.85 -43.18
CA GLU A 40 11.86 -12.27 -44.35
C GLU A 40 11.53 -13.73 -44.70
N PRO A 41 11.53 -14.09 -45.99
CA PRO A 41 10.89 -15.28 -46.52
C PRO A 41 11.86 -16.47 -46.70
N THR A 42 11.27 -17.62 -47.02
CA THR A 42 11.87 -18.89 -47.50
C THR A 42 12.22 -19.92 -46.43
N GLN A 43 11.30 -20.87 -46.24
CA GLN A 43 11.58 -22.28 -46.54
C GLN A 43 10.27 -23.09 -46.60
N ASP A 44 10.03 -23.69 -47.77
CA ASP A 44 9.04 -24.74 -47.97
C ASP A 44 9.42 -25.98 -47.16
N ALA A 45 8.52 -26.44 -46.27
CA ALA A 45 8.12 -27.85 -46.12
C ALA A 45 7.16 -28.04 -44.91
N ALA A 46 5.87 -28.18 -45.23
CA ALA A 46 4.82 -29.03 -44.62
C ALA A 46 4.83 -29.39 -43.11
N GLY A 47 3.70 -29.13 -42.44
CA GLY A 47 3.12 -30.07 -41.45
C GLY A 47 2.75 -29.53 -40.06
N GLU A 48 1.48 -29.13 -39.90
CA GLU A 48 0.61 -29.26 -38.71
C GLU A 48 0.74 -28.38 -37.42
N GLU A 49 -0.42 -27.75 -37.14
CA GLU A 49 -0.99 -27.27 -35.87
C GLU A 49 -0.38 -26.07 -35.11
N ARG A 50 -0.73 -24.87 -35.59
CA ARG A 50 -0.72 -23.64 -34.78
C ARG A 50 -1.91 -23.63 -33.81
N ARG A 51 -1.67 -23.88 -32.51
CA ARG A 51 -2.62 -23.51 -31.45
C ARG A 51 -2.52 -21.99 -31.18
N PRO A 52 -3.62 -21.23 -31.19
CA PRO A 52 -3.58 -19.81 -30.85
C PRO A 52 -3.35 -19.65 -29.34
N VAL A 53 -2.30 -18.93 -28.96
CA VAL A 53 -2.05 -18.52 -27.57
C VAL A 53 -3.07 -17.41 -27.25
N VAL A 54 -4.12 -17.78 -26.52
CA VAL A 54 -5.13 -16.87 -25.98
C VAL A 54 -4.49 -16.00 -24.88
N PRO A 55 -4.78 -14.69 -24.78
CA PRO A 55 -4.16 -13.81 -23.80
C PRO A 55 -4.43 -14.27 -22.35
N THR A 56 -3.37 -14.65 -21.63
CA THR A 56 -3.38 -15.14 -20.24
C THR A 56 -3.82 -14.11 -19.20
N ALA A 57 -3.84 -12.81 -19.54
CA ALA A 57 -4.28 -11.75 -18.63
C ALA A 57 -5.77 -11.85 -18.27
N GLY A 58 -6.63 -12.25 -19.23
CA GLY A 58 -8.05 -12.45 -18.98
C GLY A 58 -8.35 -13.70 -18.15
N LEU A 59 -7.51 -14.73 -18.28
CA LEU A 59 -7.61 -15.98 -17.51
C LEU A 59 -7.26 -15.74 -16.05
N LYS A 60 -6.11 -15.11 -15.76
CA LYS A 60 -5.70 -14.81 -14.38
C LYS A 60 -6.70 -13.94 -13.62
N ARG A 61 -7.24 -12.91 -14.27
CA ARG A 61 -8.25 -12.04 -13.64
C ARG A 61 -9.54 -12.79 -13.33
N ARG A 62 -10.01 -13.67 -14.23
CA ARG A 62 -11.18 -14.53 -13.96
C ARG A 62 -10.88 -15.53 -12.84
N GLU A 63 -9.75 -16.20 -12.88
CA GLU A 63 -9.32 -17.13 -11.83
C GLU A 63 -9.25 -16.46 -10.46
N SER A 64 -8.77 -15.21 -10.37
CA SER A 64 -8.78 -14.45 -9.11
C SER A 64 -10.19 -14.07 -8.65
N ILE A 65 -11.07 -13.64 -9.56
CA ILE A 65 -12.47 -13.34 -9.20
C ILE A 65 -13.17 -14.62 -8.72
N ASP A 66 -13.02 -15.73 -9.45
CA ASP A 66 -13.62 -17.02 -9.12
C ASP A 66 -13.07 -17.58 -7.79
N ALA A 67 -11.77 -17.41 -7.52
CA ALA A 67 -11.14 -17.78 -6.26
C ALA A 67 -11.67 -16.95 -5.08
N ASN A 68 -11.89 -15.65 -5.29
CA ASN A 68 -12.44 -14.76 -4.27
C ASN A 68 -13.87 -15.14 -3.92
N GLU A 69 -14.71 -15.41 -4.93
CA GLU A 69 -16.08 -15.89 -4.73
C GLU A 69 -16.11 -17.24 -3.99
N ALA A 70 -15.22 -18.16 -4.34
CA ALA A 70 -15.11 -19.44 -3.67
C ALA A 70 -14.70 -19.29 -2.19
N GLY A 71 -13.73 -18.42 -1.90
CA GLY A 71 -13.29 -18.12 -0.53
C GLY A 71 -14.37 -17.47 0.32
N VAL A 72 -15.05 -16.46 -0.22
CA VAL A 72 -16.20 -15.81 0.44
C VAL A 72 -17.31 -16.81 0.73
N ARG A 73 -17.61 -17.71 -0.22
CA ARG A 73 -18.62 -18.77 -0.03
C ARG A 73 -18.21 -19.75 1.07
N ALA A 74 -16.93 -20.12 1.13
CA ALA A 74 -16.41 -21.01 2.18
C ALA A 74 -16.55 -20.38 3.58
N ILE A 75 -16.31 -19.07 3.69
CA ILE A 75 -16.49 -18.32 4.94
C ILE A 75 -17.97 -18.28 5.34
N ALA A 76 -18.86 -17.91 4.41
CA ALA A 76 -20.31 -17.86 4.65
C ALA A 76 -20.92 -19.22 5.02
N ALA A 77 -20.30 -20.33 4.58
CA ALA A 77 -20.72 -21.68 4.95
C ALA A 77 -20.42 -22.01 6.43
N ILE A 78 -19.40 -21.39 7.02
CA ILE A 78 -19.03 -21.58 8.45
C ILE A 78 -19.69 -20.54 9.33
N ASP A 79 -19.77 -19.29 8.87
CA ASP A 79 -20.47 -18.22 9.56
C ASP A 79 -21.66 -17.71 8.71
N PRO A 80 -22.88 -18.19 8.99
CA PRO A 80 -24.08 -17.74 8.30
C PRO A 80 -24.43 -16.25 8.52
N ARG A 81 -23.78 -15.58 9.49
CA ARG A 81 -23.96 -14.14 9.74
C ARG A 81 -22.99 -13.28 8.95
N PHE A 82 -22.01 -13.88 8.27
CA PHE A 82 -21.05 -13.16 7.47
C PHE A 82 -21.75 -12.50 6.28
N ASP A 83 -21.73 -11.17 6.26
CA ASP A 83 -22.20 -10.35 5.16
C ASP A 83 -21.01 -9.58 4.56
N VAL A 84 -20.84 -9.69 3.24
CA VAL A 84 -19.71 -9.08 2.53
C VAL A 84 -19.77 -7.55 2.59
N THR A 85 -20.97 -6.99 2.45
CA THR A 85 -21.16 -5.52 2.46
C THR A 85 -20.82 -4.97 3.84
N GLY A 86 -21.42 -5.54 4.89
CA GLY A 86 -21.14 -5.17 6.28
C GLY A 86 -19.68 -5.40 6.68
N PHE A 87 -19.04 -6.47 6.18
CA PHE A 87 -17.61 -6.68 6.38
C PHE A 87 -16.77 -5.57 5.78
N ILE A 88 -17.04 -5.16 4.53
CA ILE A 88 -16.31 -4.07 3.87
C ILE A 88 -16.49 -2.75 4.61
N ASP A 89 -17.70 -2.44 5.07
CA ASP A 89 -17.96 -1.22 5.83
C ASP A 89 -17.27 -1.25 7.21
N GLY A 90 -17.27 -2.39 7.89
CA GLY A 90 -16.50 -2.59 9.11
C GLY A 90 -14.99 -2.48 8.89
N ALA A 91 -14.49 -3.01 7.77
CA ALA A 91 -13.08 -2.95 7.41
C ALA A 91 -12.62 -1.51 7.12
N LYS A 92 -13.45 -0.69 6.48
CA LYS A 92 -13.20 0.76 6.34
C LYS A 92 -13.07 1.45 7.69
N GLY A 93 -13.97 1.14 8.63
CA GLY A 93 -13.91 1.67 9.99
C GLY A 93 -12.64 1.24 10.74
N ALA A 94 -12.28 -0.04 10.65
CA ALA A 94 -11.05 -0.57 11.24
C ALA A 94 -9.80 0.10 10.65
N TYR A 95 -9.75 0.27 9.32
CA TYR A 95 -8.66 0.98 8.63
C TYR A 95 -8.50 2.41 9.15
N GLN A 96 -9.60 3.15 9.29
CA GLN A 96 -9.58 4.49 9.86
C GLN A 96 -9.03 4.49 11.29
N MET A 97 -9.56 3.64 12.17
CA MET A 97 -9.13 3.57 13.57
C MET A 97 -7.64 3.24 13.71
N VAL A 98 -7.12 2.31 12.90
CA VAL A 98 -5.71 1.94 12.92
C VAL A 98 -4.82 3.11 12.49
N LEU A 99 -5.18 3.81 11.41
CA LEU A 99 -4.41 4.97 10.94
C LEU A 99 -4.39 6.11 11.96
N GLU A 100 -5.55 6.45 12.52
CA GLU A 100 -5.68 7.50 13.54
C GLU A 100 -4.86 7.15 14.79
N ALA A 101 -5.00 5.93 15.31
CA ALA A 101 -4.22 5.45 16.46
C ALA A 101 -2.71 5.50 16.17
N PHE A 102 -2.28 5.13 14.96
CA PHE A 102 -0.87 5.22 14.58
C PHE A 102 -0.35 6.67 14.56
N TRP A 103 -1.11 7.61 14.00
CA TRP A 103 -0.70 9.01 13.95
C TRP A 103 -0.64 9.64 15.34
N GLU A 104 -1.61 9.35 16.19
CA GLU A 104 -1.67 9.81 17.58
C GLU A 104 -0.67 9.10 18.50
N GLY A 105 -0.14 7.94 18.08
CA GLY A 105 0.76 7.13 18.90
C GLY A 105 0.04 6.30 19.96
N ASP A 106 -1.26 6.06 19.79
CA ASP A 106 -2.09 5.24 20.67
C ASP A 106 -1.78 3.74 20.47
N ARG A 107 -0.84 3.26 21.26
CA ARG A 107 -0.40 1.86 21.25
C ARG A 107 -1.46 0.91 21.82
N ASP A 108 -2.32 1.38 22.73
CA ASP A 108 -3.33 0.52 23.34
C ASP A 108 -4.39 0.13 22.30
N THR A 109 -4.90 1.09 21.55
CA THR A 109 -5.84 0.83 20.44
C THR A 109 -5.21 -0.05 19.36
N LEU A 110 -3.94 0.18 18.99
CA LEU A 110 -3.24 -0.65 18.01
C LEU A 110 -3.08 -2.10 18.49
N ARG A 111 -2.88 -2.33 19.79
CA ARG A 111 -2.75 -3.68 20.35
C ARG A 111 -4.07 -4.46 20.27
N GLU A 112 -5.20 -3.79 20.37
CA GLU A 112 -6.52 -4.41 20.27
C GLU A 112 -6.89 -4.74 18.81
N LEU A 113 -6.46 -3.92 17.85
CA LEU A 113 -6.85 -4.02 16.44
C LEU A 113 -5.89 -4.83 15.58
N CYS A 114 -4.64 -5.04 16.01
CA CYS A 114 -3.60 -5.69 15.22
C CYS A 114 -3.04 -6.94 15.92
N ASP A 115 -2.71 -7.95 15.12
CA ASP A 115 -1.91 -9.09 15.59
C ASP A 115 -0.50 -8.65 16.01
N ASP A 116 0.16 -9.46 16.85
CA ASP A 116 1.43 -9.13 17.50
C ASP A 116 2.54 -8.66 16.54
N ASP A 117 2.68 -9.31 15.39
CA ASP A 117 3.70 -8.98 14.40
C ASP A 117 3.46 -7.60 13.77
N VAL A 118 2.19 -7.27 13.47
CA VAL A 118 1.80 -5.99 12.88
C VAL A 118 1.92 -4.87 13.92
N TYR A 119 1.44 -5.13 15.13
CA TYR A 119 1.59 -4.22 16.26
C TYR A 119 3.06 -3.86 16.48
N ALA A 120 3.96 -4.84 16.48
CA ALA A 120 5.39 -4.61 16.72
C ALA A 120 6.00 -3.66 15.67
N GLY A 121 5.57 -3.78 14.42
CA GLY A 121 5.96 -2.86 13.35
C GLY A 121 5.51 -1.42 13.62
N PHE A 122 4.24 -1.21 13.99
CA PHE A 122 3.73 0.11 14.33
C PHE A 122 4.39 0.70 15.57
N ALA A 123 4.56 -0.08 16.64
CA ALA A 123 5.20 0.36 17.87
C ALA A 123 6.64 0.82 17.62
N ALA A 124 7.42 0.05 16.85
CA ALA A 124 8.80 0.43 16.49
C ALA A 124 8.86 1.73 15.68
N ALA A 125 7.91 1.94 14.76
CA ALA A 125 7.83 3.17 13.98
C ALA A 125 7.44 4.38 14.84
N ILE A 126 6.53 4.20 15.81
CA ILE A 126 6.18 5.24 16.79
C ILE A 126 7.38 5.58 17.67
N ASP A 127 8.08 4.57 18.21
CA ASP A 127 9.27 4.76 19.06
C ASP A 127 10.37 5.54 18.33
N ALA A 128 10.62 5.21 17.04
CA ALA A 128 11.62 5.89 16.22
C ALA A 128 11.26 7.37 16.01
N ARG A 129 9.98 7.67 15.76
CA ARG A 129 9.46 9.03 15.58
C ARG A 129 9.55 9.85 16.87
N GLU A 130 9.13 9.28 18.00
CA GLU A 130 9.22 9.92 19.31
C GLU A 130 10.68 10.22 19.69
N ALA A 131 11.61 9.30 19.41
CA ALA A 131 13.04 9.51 19.63
C ALA A 131 13.63 10.63 18.75
N ALA A 132 13.05 10.86 17.57
CA ALA A 132 13.40 11.98 16.69
C ALA A 132 12.74 13.30 17.10
N GLY A 133 11.79 13.30 18.05
CA GLY A 133 11.02 14.49 18.44
C GLY A 133 10.02 14.94 17.37
N GLU A 134 9.65 14.05 16.44
CA GLU A 134 8.74 14.34 15.34
C GLU A 134 7.28 14.10 15.75
N THR A 135 6.35 14.89 15.20
CA THR A 135 4.91 14.71 15.41
C THR A 135 4.20 14.57 14.06
N LEU A 136 3.18 13.71 14.00
CA LEU A 136 2.34 13.54 12.81
C LEU A 136 0.98 14.20 13.09
N GLU A 137 0.65 15.21 12.29
CA GLU A 137 -0.68 15.82 12.22
C GLU A 137 -1.36 15.37 10.92
N ASN A 138 -1.57 14.06 10.82
CA ASN A 138 -2.20 13.46 9.65
C ASN A 138 -3.70 13.27 9.89
N ARG A 139 -4.48 13.29 8.81
CA ARG A 139 -5.92 13.02 8.85
C ARG A 139 -6.34 12.23 7.61
N LEU A 140 -7.17 11.21 7.84
CA LEU A 140 -7.87 10.51 6.77
C LEU A 140 -8.99 11.42 6.25
N VAL A 141 -8.93 11.83 4.99
CA VAL A 141 -9.92 12.73 4.39
C VAL A 141 -11.13 11.93 3.92
N ARG A 142 -10.89 10.88 3.14
CA ARG A 142 -11.94 10.02 2.58
C ARG A 142 -11.36 8.67 2.18
N ILE A 143 -12.20 7.63 2.21
CA ILE A 143 -11.93 6.35 1.56
C ILE A 143 -12.73 6.34 0.25
N GLU A 144 -12.04 6.28 -0.89
CA GLU A 144 -12.63 6.25 -2.24
C GLU A 144 -13.26 4.91 -2.54
N ASP A 145 -12.51 3.84 -2.27
CA ASP A 145 -12.86 2.49 -2.67
C ASP A 145 -12.29 1.48 -1.68
N ALA A 146 -12.98 0.35 -1.55
CA ALA A 146 -12.55 -0.78 -0.74
C ALA A 146 -12.99 -2.07 -1.43
N VAL A 147 -12.02 -2.88 -1.88
CA VAL A 147 -12.27 -4.05 -2.70
C VAL A 147 -11.56 -5.27 -2.15
N ILE A 148 -12.29 -6.37 -1.96
CA ILE A 148 -11.71 -7.66 -1.58
C ILE A 148 -10.81 -8.16 -2.72
N LYS A 149 -9.52 -8.29 -2.45
CA LYS A 149 -8.52 -8.83 -3.37
C LYS A 149 -8.35 -10.33 -3.26
N SER A 150 -8.51 -10.85 -2.05
CA SER A 150 -8.53 -12.29 -1.80
C SER A 150 -9.33 -12.63 -0.57
N ALA A 151 -9.94 -13.81 -0.58
CA ALA A 151 -10.56 -14.42 0.58
C ALA A 151 -10.15 -15.89 0.61
N ALA A 152 -9.66 -16.35 1.76
CA ALA A 152 -9.29 -17.73 1.98
C ALA A 152 -9.73 -18.16 3.38
N LEU A 153 -10.07 -19.43 3.52
CA LEU A 153 -10.36 -20.04 4.80
C LEU A 153 -9.29 -21.09 5.09
N GLU A 154 -8.57 -20.89 6.17
CA GLU A 154 -7.54 -21.81 6.65
C GLU A 154 -7.96 -22.42 7.98
N GLY A 155 -8.48 -23.64 7.93
CA GLY A 155 -9.06 -24.32 9.09
C GLY A 155 -10.30 -23.59 9.60
N ARG A 156 -10.15 -22.81 10.67
CA ARG A 156 -11.22 -21.98 11.26
C ARG A 156 -10.93 -20.47 11.16
N VAL A 157 -9.81 -20.09 10.54
CA VAL A 157 -9.40 -18.70 10.41
C VAL A 157 -9.69 -18.24 8.99
N ALA A 158 -10.52 -17.20 8.85
CA ALA A 158 -10.73 -16.53 7.58
C ALA A 158 -9.65 -15.47 7.39
N ARG A 159 -8.97 -15.49 6.25
CA ARG A 159 -8.04 -14.44 5.81
C ARG A 159 -8.63 -13.72 4.63
N ILE A 160 -8.88 -12.43 4.79
CA ILE A 160 -9.47 -11.58 3.75
C ILE A 160 -8.51 -10.41 3.52
N ALA A 161 -8.02 -10.27 2.29
CA ALA A 161 -7.26 -9.10 1.90
C ALA A 161 -8.20 -8.09 1.24
N VAL A 162 -8.23 -6.87 1.77
CA VAL A 162 -8.98 -5.75 1.22
C VAL A 162 -7.97 -4.71 0.74
N LEU A 163 -8.12 -4.24 -0.49
CA LEU A 163 -7.40 -3.08 -0.99
C LEU A 163 -8.25 -1.85 -0.68
N PHE A 164 -7.66 -0.88 -0.01
CA PHE A 164 -8.23 0.45 0.20
C PHE A 164 -7.61 1.46 -0.76
N VAL A 165 -8.43 2.35 -1.28
CA VAL A 165 -7.98 3.57 -1.96
C VAL A 165 -8.50 4.73 -1.13
N ALA A 166 -7.60 5.55 -0.61
CA ALA A 166 -7.97 6.62 0.31
C ALA A 166 -7.15 7.90 0.09
N ASP A 167 -7.80 9.02 0.39
CA ASP A 167 -7.21 10.35 0.41
C ASP A 167 -6.73 10.66 1.82
N ILE A 168 -5.42 10.85 2.00
CA ILE A 168 -4.81 11.20 3.28
C ILE A 168 -4.17 12.59 3.19
N ALA A 169 -4.55 13.46 4.12
CA ALA A 169 -3.87 14.73 4.34
C ALA A 169 -2.76 14.49 5.37
N ALA A 170 -1.50 14.55 4.94
CA ALA A 170 -0.36 14.31 5.81
C ALA A 170 0.40 15.60 6.10
N VAL A 171 0.71 15.84 7.37
CA VAL A 171 1.58 16.92 7.84
C VAL A 171 2.48 16.36 8.93
N THR A 172 3.79 16.38 8.71
CA THR A 172 4.78 16.02 9.73
C THR A 172 5.45 17.29 10.23
N ARG A 173 5.50 17.47 11.55
CA ARG A 173 6.21 18.57 12.19
C ARG A 173 7.42 18.09 12.97
N ASP A 174 8.48 18.88 12.96
CA ASP A 174 9.63 18.70 13.85
C ASP A 174 9.34 19.19 15.28
N ALA A 175 10.34 19.04 16.15
CA ALA A 175 10.27 19.43 17.57
C ALA A 175 10.02 20.93 17.77
N GLU A 176 10.35 21.76 16.78
CA GLU A 176 10.12 23.19 16.77
C GLU A 176 8.74 23.58 16.19
N GLY A 177 7.93 22.60 15.79
CA GLY A 177 6.59 22.80 15.21
C GLY A 177 6.61 23.20 13.73
N THR A 178 7.77 23.14 13.08
CA THR A 178 7.95 23.45 11.67
C THR A 178 7.52 22.26 10.84
N VAL A 179 6.76 22.49 9.77
CA VAL A 179 6.36 21.43 8.84
C VAL A 179 7.59 20.92 8.08
N VAL A 180 7.98 19.68 8.32
CA VAL A 180 9.14 19.02 7.69
C VAL A 180 8.74 18.11 6.51
N ALA A 181 7.47 17.74 6.40
CA ALA A 181 6.90 17.02 5.26
C ALA A 181 5.37 17.21 5.16
N GLY A 182 4.83 17.19 3.94
CA GLY A 182 3.38 17.21 3.67
C GLY A 182 2.76 18.59 3.42
N SER A 183 1.49 18.62 3.05
CA SER A 183 0.70 19.82 2.76
C SER A 183 -0.75 19.61 3.25
N LEU A 184 -1.30 20.57 3.99
CA LEU A 184 -2.69 20.53 4.48
C LEU A 184 -3.74 20.52 3.35
N ASN A 185 -3.34 20.87 2.12
CA ASN A 185 -4.24 21.08 0.98
C ASN A 185 -4.06 20.06 -0.14
N ASP A 186 -3.09 19.15 -0.03
CA ASP A 186 -2.82 18.14 -1.07
C ASP A 186 -3.03 16.76 -0.45
N ALA A 187 -4.18 16.15 -0.75
CA ALA A 187 -4.43 14.77 -0.39
C ALA A 187 -3.54 13.87 -1.25
N VAL A 188 -2.80 12.97 -0.61
CA VAL A 188 -2.02 11.94 -1.30
C VAL A 188 -2.88 10.69 -1.37
N GLU A 189 -3.11 10.17 -2.59
CA GLU A 189 -3.77 8.87 -2.78
C GLU A 189 -2.87 7.77 -2.20
N SER A 190 -3.36 7.07 -1.18
CA SER A 190 -2.74 5.84 -0.67
C SER A 190 -3.47 4.62 -1.21
N ARG A 191 -2.72 3.58 -1.56
CA ARG A 191 -3.23 2.29 -2.02
C ARG A 191 -2.62 1.20 -1.14
N ASP A 192 -3.37 0.79 -0.12
CA ASP A 192 -2.94 -0.14 0.94
C ASP A 192 -3.76 -1.44 0.92
#